data_AF-A0A7W9M1R7-F1
#
_entry.id   AF-A0A7W9M1R7-F1
#
_cell.length_a   1.000
_cell.length_b   1.000
_cell.length_c   1.000
_cell.angle_alpha   90.00
_cell.angle_beta   90.00
_cell.angle_gamma   90.00
#
_symmetry.space_group_name_H-M   'P 1'
#
loop_
_entity.id
_entity.type
_entity.pdbx_description
1 polymer ?
#
loop_
_entity_poly.entity_id
_entity_poly.type
_entity_poly.pdbx_seq_one_letter_code
_entity_poly.pdbx_strand_id
1 'polypeptide(L)'
;MTEPMSVARGVALANDPDDAVREALSTNPSAPAEALALLADDPRPAIRANLLTNPAAPADVRYQVHASLSADAAAGDLEAENALAWVRYDRSGRTPCAKPK
;
A
#
# COMPACT_ATOMS: atom_id res chain seq x y z
N MET A 1 -7.56 8.47 23.42
CA MET A 1 -8.52 7.54 22.80
C MET A 1 -8.55 7.89 21.33
N THR A 2 -7.81 7.16 20.50
CA THR A 2 -7.76 7.40 19.05
C THR A 2 -9.09 6.94 18.49
N GLU A 3 -9.96 7.87 18.11
CA GLU A 3 -11.21 7.52 17.44
C GLU A 3 -10.86 6.80 16.13
N PRO A 4 -11.35 5.56 15.92
CA PRO A 4 -11.10 4.85 14.68
C PRO A 4 -11.68 5.66 13.51
N MET A 5 -10.95 5.72 12.39
CA MET A 5 -11.50 6.32 11.18
C MET A 5 -12.78 5.58 10.79
N SER A 6 -13.87 6.33 10.61
CA SER A 6 -15.12 5.74 10.13
C SER A 6 -14.91 5.06 8.78
N VAL A 7 -15.46 3.86 8.61
CA VAL A 7 -15.38 3.07 7.37
C VAL A 7 -15.82 3.90 6.16
N ALA A 8 -16.91 4.68 6.29
CA ALA A 8 -17.41 5.53 5.21
C ALA A 8 -16.38 6.59 4.77
N ARG A 9 -15.64 7.16 5.73
CA ARG A 9 -14.58 8.13 5.42
C ARG A 9 -13.37 7.45 4.79
N GLY A 10 -12.98 6.28 5.28
CA GLY A 10 -11.89 5.51 4.68
C GLY A 10 -12.19 5.13 3.23
N VAL A 11 -13.40 4.64 2.95
CA VAL A 11 -13.84 4.29 1.60
C VAL A 11 -13.87 5.51 0.66
N ALA A 12 -14.31 6.68 1.15
CA ALA A 12 -14.26 7.90 0.37
C ALA A 12 -12.82 8.30 -0.01
N LEU A 13 -11.89 8.22 0.94
CA LEU A 13 -10.48 8.53 0.71
C LEU A 13 -9.79 7.49 -0.19
N ALA A 14 -10.19 6.22 -0.14
CA ALA A 14 -9.67 5.17 -1.02
C ALA A 14 -10.05 5.40 -2.49
N ASN A 15 -11.12 6.15 -2.77
CA ASN A 15 -11.56 6.53 -4.11
C ASN A 15 -11.19 7.98 -4.47
N ASP A 16 -10.42 8.66 -3.63
CA ASP A 16 -10.02 10.04 -3.89
C ASP A 16 -9.18 10.11 -5.17
N PRO A 17 -9.43 11.06 -6.09
CA PRO A 17 -8.63 11.18 -7.31
C PRO A 17 -7.17 11.55 -7.03
N ASP A 18 -6.87 12.19 -5.89
CA ASP A 18 -5.51 12.52 -5.50
C ASP A 18 -4.80 11.28 -4.95
N ASP A 19 -3.75 10.89 -5.65
CA ASP A 19 -2.98 9.72 -5.28
C ASP A 19 -2.22 9.90 -3.96
N ALA A 20 -1.87 11.14 -3.57
CA ALA A 20 -1.24 11.42 -2.29
C ALA A 20 -2.23 11.14 -1.13
N VAL A 21 -3.53 11.36 -1.36
CA VAL A 21 -4.58 11.03 -0.39
C VAL A 21 -4.70 9.50 -0.24
N ARG A 22 -4.71 8.77 -1.36
CA ARG A 22 -4.74 7.30 -1.36
C ARG A 22 -3.47 6.69 -0.74
N GLU A 23 -2.31 7.27 -1.03
CA GLU A 23 -1.03 6.88 -0.42
C GLU A 23 -1.01 7.11 1.10
N ALA A 24 -1.47 8.28 1.55
CA ALA A 24 -1.60 8.58 2.98
C ALA A 24 -2.55 7.59 3.69
N LEU A 25 -3.62 7.16 3.03
CA LEU A 25 -4.52 6.13 3.57
C LEU A 25 -3.84 4.76 3.64
N SER A 26 -3.08 4.36 2.61
CA SER A 26 -2.40 3.06 2.53
C SER A 26 -1.36 2.85 3.65
N THR A 27 -0.75 3.92 4.14
CA THR A 27 0.26 3.89 5.22
C THR A 27 -0.33 4.15 6.61
N ASN A 28 -1.62 4.46 6.70
CA ASN A 28 -2.26 4.81 7.97
C ASN A 28 -2.59 3.54 8.78
N PRO A 29 -2.03 3.37 10.00
CA PRO A 29 -2.30 2.22 10.86
C PRO A 29 -3.70 2.24 11.50
N SER A 30 -4.44 3.35 11.36
CA SER A 30 -5.84 3.47 11.80
C SER A 30 -6.83 3.40 10.63
N ALA A 31 -6.37 3.05 9.43
CA ALA A 31 -7.24 2.89 8.28
C ALA A 31 -8.13 1.64 8.44
N PRO A 32 -9.42 1.72 8.05
CA PRO A 32 -10.31 0.58 8.10
C PRO A 32 -9.93 -0.46 7.03
N ALA A 33 -10.06 -1.74 7.38
CA ALA A 33 -9.67 -2.87 6.53
C ALA A 33 -10.40 -2.85 5.18
N GLU A 34 -11.66 -2.41 5.15
CA GLU A 34 -12.47 -2.29 3.95
C GLU A 34 -11.90 -1.26 2.96
N ALA A 35 -11.37 -0.14 3.47
CA ALA A 35 -10.74 0.86 2.62
C ALA A 35 -9.37 0.38 2.09
N LEU A 36 -8.62 -0.35 2.92
CA LEU A 36 -7.36 -0.97 2.51
C LEU A 36 -7.58 -2.07 1.46
N ALA A 37 -8.69 -2.80 1.53
CA ALA A 37 -9.08 -3.77 0.51
C ALA A 37 -9.39 -3.11 -0.83
N LEU A 38 -9.99 -1.92 -0.86
CA LEU A 38 -10.20 -1.16 -2.10
C LEU A 38 -8.88 -0.72 -2.74
N LEU A 39 -7.91 -0.32 -1.91
CA LEU A 39 -6.57 0.06 -2.40
C LEU A 39 -5.74 -1.14 -2.89
N ALA A 40 -6.20 -2.38 -2.68
CA ALA A 40 -5.49 -3.57 -3.14
C ALA A 40 -5.38 -3.64 -4.67
N ASP A 41 -6.40 -3.09 -5.36
CA ASP A 41 -6.48 -2.99 -6.83
C ASP A 41 -6.09 -1.59 -7.33
N ASP A 42 -5.43 -0.77 -6.51
CA ASP A 42 -5.02 0.58 -6.92
C ASP A 42 -4.02 0.49 -8.10
N PRO A 43 -4.19 1.30 -9.16
CA PRO A 43 -3.32 1.26 -10.33
C PRO A 43 -1.85 1.53 -9.99
N ARG A 44 -1.54 2.24 -8.90
CA ARG A 44 -0.17 2.56 -8.52
C ARG A 44 0.47 1.43 -7.72
N PRO A 45 1.57 0.82 -8.22
CA PRO A 45 2.25 -0.23 -7.51
C PRO A 45 2.79 0.18 -6.13
N ALA A 46 3.17 1.46 -5.96
CA ALA A 46 3.64 2.00 -4.70
C ALA A 46 2.56 1.99 -3.59
N ILE A 47 1.32 2.37 -3.93
CA ILE A 47 0.19 2.37 -2.98
C ILE A 47 -0.14 0.95 -2.54
N ARG A 48 -0.17 0.02 -3.51
CA ARG A 48 -0.30 -1.41 -3.26
C ARG A 48 0.81 -1.91 -2.33
N ALA A 49 2.07 -1.58 -2.60
CA ALA A 49 3.19 -2.03 -1.79
C ALA A 49 3.15 -1.54 -0.33
N ASN A 50 2.64 -0.33 -0.07
CA ASN A 50 2.46 0.18 1.30
C ASN A 50 1.51 -0.68 2.15
N LEU A 51 0.53 -1.34 1.52
CA LEU A 51 -0.38 -2.26 2.22
C LEU A 51 0.38 -3.47 2.81
N LEU A 52 1.49 -3.89 2.20
CA LEU A 52 2.28 -5.03 2.67
C LEU A 52 2.96 -4.78 4.01
N THR A 53 3.26 -3.52 4.33
CA THR A 53 3.91 -3.10 5.58
C THR A 53 2.93 -2.49 6.59
N ASN A 54 1.68 -2.18 6.18
CA ASN A 54 0.67 -1.62 7.07
C ASN A 54 0.12 -2.68 8.06
N PRO A 55 0.20 -2.45 9.39
CA PRO A 55 -0.34 -3.37 10.40
C PRO A 55 -1.87 -3.47 10.40
N ALA A 56 -2.59 -2.47 9.88
CA ALA A 56 -4.04 -2.49 9.78
C ALA A 56 -4.54 -3.32 8.59
N ALA A 57 -3.67 -3.65 7.63
CA ALA A 57 -4.04 -4.44 6.46
C ALA A 57 -4.20 -5.93 6.84
N PRO A 58 -5.36 -6.55 6.55
CA PRO A 58 -5.57 -7.98 6.75
C PRO A 58 -4.53 -8.83 6.02
N ALA A 59 -4.25 -10.03 6.53
CA ALA A 59 -3.30 -10.95 5.90
C ALA A 59 -3.71 -11.34 4.47
N ASP A 60 -5.01 -11.55 4.23
CA ASP A 60 -5.54 -11.91 2.92
C ASP A 60 -5.31 -10.81 1.88
N VAL A 61 -5.59 -9.55 2.26
CA VAL A 61 -5.34 -8.37 1.41
C VAL A 61 -3.85 -8.26 1.07
N ARG A 62 -2.97 -8.42 2.07
CA ARG A 62 -1.51 -8.38 1.84
C ARG A 62 -1.04 -9.51 0.91
N TYR A 63 -1.62 -10.70 1.04
CA TYR A 63 -1.29 -11.82 0.15
C TYR A 63 -1.72 -11.54 -1.29
N GLN A 64 -2.94 -11.04 -1.49
CA GLN A 64 -3.47 -10.67 -2.80
C GLN A 64 -2.61 -9.58 -3.47
N VAL A 65 -2.28 -8.53 -2.72
CA VAL A 65 -1.47 -7.43 -3.23
C VAL A 65 -0.06 -7.88 -3.59
N HIS A 66 0.57 -8.71 -2.76
CA HIS A 66 1.88 -9.28 -3.09
C HIS A 66 1.81 -10.11 -4.37
N ALA A 67 0.77 -10.94 -4.52
CA ALA A 67 0.59 -11.77 -5.72
C ALA A 67 0.40 -10.90 -6.98
N SER A 68 -0.46 -9.87 -6.91
CA SER A 68 -0.70 -8.92 -8.00
C SER A 68 0.58 -8.20 -8.41
N LEU A 69 1.30 -7.59 -7.45
CA LEU A 69 2.58 -6.90 -7.74
C LEU A 69 3.63 -7.85 -8.33
N SER A 70 3.67 -9.10 -7.87
CA SER A 70 4.62 -10.08 -8.41
C SER A 70 4.28 -10.51 -9.84
N ALA A 71 3.00 -10.53 -10.19
CA ALA A 71 2.55 -10.82 -11.55
C ALA A 71 2.87 -9.65 -12.49
N ASP A 72 2.63 -8.42 -12.05
CA ASP A 72 2.96 -7.20 -12.81
C ASP A 72 4.48 -7.09 -13.05
N ALA A 73 5.27 -7.34 -12.00
CA ALA A 73 6.73 -7.41 -12.10
C ALA A 73 7.17 -8.49 -13.11
N ALA A 74 6.59 -9.69 -13.06
CA ALA A 74 6.89 -10.75 -14.03
C ALA A 74 6.49 -10.40 -15.47
N ALA A 75 5.50 -9.52 -15.64
CA ALA A 75 5.10 -8.97 -16.94
C ALA A 75 6.03 -7.85 -17.45
N GLY A 76 7.02 -7.42 -16.65
CA GLY A 76 7.99 -6.39 -17.00
C GLY A 76 7.62 -4.99 -16.50
N ASP A 77 6.69 -4.86 -15.56
CA ASP A 77 6.38 -3.59 -14.91
C ASP A 77 7.49 -3.22 -13.91
N LEU A 78 8.32 -2.25 -14.30
CA LEU A 78 9.43 -1.76 -13.49
C LEU A 78 8.96 -1.03 -12.22
N GLU A 79 7.78 -0.41 -12.23
CA GLU A 79 7.24 0.25 -11.04
C GLU A 79 6.83 -0.80 -9.99
N ALA A 80 6.23 -1.91 -10.41
CA ALA A 80 5.90 -3.04 -9.54
C ALA A 80 7.15 -3.74 -9.00
N GLU A 81 8.16 -3.97 -9.83
CA GLU A 81 9.46 -4.49 -9.40
C GLU A 81 10.11 -3.59 -8.35
N ASN A 82 10.16 -2.28 -8.61
CA ASN A 82 10.70 -1.28 -7.69
C ASN A 82 9.92 -1.24 -6.38
N ALA A 83 8.59 -1.26 -6.45
CA ALA A 83 7.73 -1.23 -5.26
C ALA A 83 7.98 -2.45 -4.34
N LEU A 84 8.12 -3.65 -4.91
CA LEU A 84 8.50 -4.85 -4.16
C LEU A 84 9.92 -4.77 -3.59
N ALA A 85 10.87 -4.20 -4.35
CA ALA A 85 12.23 -3.98 -3.88
C ALA A 85 12.27 -3.03 -2.67
N TRP A 86 11.43 -1.98 -2.66
CA TRP A 86 11.26 -1.07 -1.53
C TRP A 86 10.73 -1.75 -0.28
N VAL A 87 9.71 -2.60 -0.39
CA VAL A 87 9.17 -3.35 0.76
C VAL A 87 10.23 -4.27 1.38
N ARG A 88 11.07 -4.88 0.54
CA ARG A 88 12.22 -5.67 1.02
C ARG A 88 13.27 -4.80 1.70
N TYR A 89 13.48 -3.58 1.20
CA TYR A 89 14.41 -2.62 1.78
C TYR A 89 13.91 -2.09 3.13
N ASP A 90 12.66 -1.68 3.25
CA ASP A 90 12.07 -1.15 4.50
C ASP A 90 12.12 -2.20 5.63
N ARG A 91 11.78 -3.46 5.33
CA ARG A 91 11.91 -4.58 6.29
C ARG A 91 13.36 -4.90 6.67
N SER A 92 14.35 -4.44 5.92
CA SER A 92 15.77 -4.63 6.24
C SER A 92 16.30 -3.65 7.29
N GLY A 93 15.51 -2.64 7.70
CA GLY A 93 15.91 -1.66 8.70
C GLY A 93 17.03 -0.70 8.25
N ARG A 94 17.30 -0.64 6.94
CA ARG A 94 18.31 0.28 6.38
C ARG A 94 17.70 1.67 6.23
N THR A 95 18.40 2.70 6.73
CA THR A 95 17.89 4.08 6.82
C THR A 95 17.64 4.74 5.44
N PRO A 96 16.78 5.78 5.34
CA PRO A 96 16.26 6.33 4.09
C PRO A 96 17.25 7.11 3.22
N CYS A 97 18.53 7.21 3.59
CA CYS A 97 19.51 8.03 2.86
C CYS A 97 19.90 7.45 1.48
N ALA A 98 19.40 6.27 1.11
CA ALA A 98 19.69 5.58 -0.15
C ALA A 98 18.53 5.69 -1.18
N LYS A 99 17.70 6.75 -1.13
CA LYS A 99 16.73 7.01 -2.19
C LYS A 99 17.45 7.41 -3.48
N PRO A 100 17.49 6.60 -4.55
CA PRO A 100 17.79 7.14 -5.87
C PRO A 100 16.66 8.11 -6.26
N LYS A 101 17.04 9.23 -6.87
CA LYS A 101 16.14 10.26 -7.37
C LYS A 101 15.30 9.75 -8.54
#